data_AF-A0A1G2DUH0-F1
#
_entry.id   AF-A0A1G2DUH0-F1
#
_cell.length_a   1.000
_cell.length_b   1.000
_cell.length_c   1.000
_cell.angle_alpha   90.00
_cell.angle_beta   90.00
_cell.angle_gamma   90.00
#
_symmetry.space_group_name_H-M   'P 1'
#
loop_
_entity.id
_entity.type
_entity.pdbx_description
1 polymer ?
#
loop_
_entity_poly.entity_id
_entity_poly.type
_entity_poly.pdbx_seq_one_letter_code
_entity_poly.pdbx_strand_id
1 'polypeptide(L)'
;MKKSLLIGLLSAVMLSVSTVSAGASLLNIEFQGTGTSVPYHGLYAGYYDVTIDGELERLLCDDVAHTIYPGDNWQAQEFTFSDMQNGAIGKFTGLEKYSQAGWLFGQMPSMIPLVQAQMQAAIWTIMAPSAGVPLDGLAERFFLQATDGSHDSFDWSNTMTVLTPSPLGSGQELLRHTTPVPEPSAFILFGSGLGVITMTMAWKRSRENIEANMAL
;
A
#
# COMPACT_ATOMS: atom_id res chain seq x y z
N MET A 1 -6.41 -64.64 -4.14
CA MET A 1 -5.16 -63.85 -4.14
C MET A 1 -4.99 -63.18 -5.50
N LYS A 2 -4.69 -61.86 -5.51
CA LYS A 2 -4.35 -61.01 -6.67
C LYS A 2 -5.60 -60.64 -7.52
N LYS A 3 -6.00 -59.37 -7.75
CA LYS A 3 -5.27 -58.09 -7.80
C LYS A 3 -6.24 -56.93 -7.47
N SER A 4 -6.19 -56.41 -6.24
CA SER A 4 -6.64 -55.04 -5.95
C SER A 4 -5.49 -54.11 -6.33
N LEU A 5 -5.49 -53.58 -7.54
CA LEU A 5 -4.45 -52.66 -8.01
C LEU A 5 -4.97 -51.84 -9.19
N LEU A 6 -5.94 -50.96 -8.93
CA LEU A 6 -6.45 -49.98 -9.91
C LEU A 6 -6.89 -48.67 -9.23
N ILE A 7 -6.29 -48.35 -8.06
CA ILE A 7 -6.44 -47.05 -7.41
C ILE A 7 -5.02 -46.53 -7.18
N GLY A 8 -4.48 -45.77 -8.13
CA GLY A 8 -3.14 -45.21 -7.97
C GLY A 8 -2.48 -44.83 -9.28
N LEU A 9 -3.19 -44.13 -10.17
CA LEU A 9 -2.52 -43.44 -11.28
C LEU A 9 -3.39 -42.29 -11.83
N LEU A 10 -3.76 -41.33 -10.98
CA LEU A 10 -4.26 -40.03 -11.45
C LEU A 10 -3.86 -38.89 -10.48
N SER A 11 -2.64 -38.95 -9.94
CA SER A 11 -2.07 -37.93 -9.02
C SER A 11 -0.93 -37.12 -9.63
N ALA A 12 -0.89 -36.97 -10.97
CA ALA A 12 0.21 -36.24 -11.62
C ALA A 12 -0.26 -35.41 -12.82
N VAL A 13 -1.41 -34.73 -12.70
CA VAL A 13 -1.79 -33.69 -13.66
C VAL A 13 -1.59 -32.33 -13.00
N MET A 14 -0.46 -31.73 -13.37
CA MET A 14 -0.20 -30.30 -13.42
C MET A 14 -0.42 -29.48 -12.14
N LEU A 15 0.52 -29.59 -11.21
CA LEU A 15 0.87 -28.50 -10.31
C LEU A 15 2.06 -27.70 -10.89
N SER A 16 1.91 -27.21 -12.13
CA SER A 16 2.75 -26.10 -12.59
C SER A 16 2.12 -24.82 -12.05
N VAL A 17 2.34 -24.55 -10.77
CA VAL A 17 2.14 -23.21 -10.22
C VAL A 17 3.20 -22.36 -10.89
N SER A 18 2.82 -21.76 -12.03
CA SER A 18 3.56 -20.64 -12.58
C SER A 18 3.60 -19.58 -11.49
N THR A 19 4.73 -19.46 -10.80
CA THR A 19 5.05 -18.27 -10.03
C THR A 19 5.13 -17.13 -11.04
N VAL A 20 3.98 -16.52 -11.35
CA VAL A 20 3.97 -15.21 -11.97
C VAL A 20 4.65 -14.33 -10.93
N SER A 21 5.93 -14.02 -11.17
CA SER A 21 6.54 -12.86 -10.57
C SER A 21 5.68 -11.69 -11.03
N ALA A 22 4.75 -11.27 -10.18
CA ALA A 22 4.08 -10.00 -10.34
C ALA A 22 5.18 -8.96 -10.14
N GLY A 23 5.85 -8.57 -11.22
CA GLY A 23 6.61 -7.33 -11.22
C GLY A 23 5.64 -6.22 -10.82
N ALA A 24 6.01 -5.38 -9.86
CA ALA A 24 5.17 -4.26 -9.44
C ALA A 24 4.75 -3.47 -10.69
N SER A 25 3.46 -3.48 -11.00
CA SER A 25 2.93 -2.70 -12.11
C SER A 25 3.02 -1.22 -11.75
N LEU A 26 3.40 -0.40 -12.72
CA LEU A 26 3.33 1.05 -12.55
C LEU A 26 1.86 1.46 -12.47
N LEU A 27 1.59 2.41 -11.58
CA LEU A 27 0.29 3.03 -11.39
C LEU A 27 0.22 4.29 -12.25
N ASN A 28 -0.91 4.52 -12.92
CA ASN A 28 -1.14 5.76 -13.65
C ASN A 28 -1.71 6.82 -12.70
N ILE A 29 -0.96 7.88 -12.47
CA ILE A 29 -1.37 9.01 -11.63
C ILE A 29 -1.80 10.16 -12.54
N GLU A 30 -2.91 10.81 -12.20
CA GLU A 30 -3.32 12.08 -12.79
C GLU A 30 -3.75 13.05 -11.69
N PHE A 31 -3.19 14.26 -11.70
CA PHE A 31 -3.51 15.30 -10.74
C PHE A 31 -4.82 15.99 -11.13
N GLN A 32 -5.80 15.97 -10.21
CA GLN A 32 -7.12 16.54 -10.46
C GLN A 32 -7.24 17.96 -9.87
N GLY A 33 -6.60 18.22 -8.74
CA GLY A 33 -6.57 19.55 -8.15
C GLY A 33 -6.22 19.57 -6.66
N THR A 34 -6.48 20.71 -6.03
CA THR A 34 -6.04 20.98 -4.64
C THR A 34 -6.82 20.24 -3.58
N GLY A 35 -7.90 19.52 -3.91
CA GLY A 35 -8.69 18.74 -2.96
C GLY A 35 -9.09 19.52 -1.72
N THR A 36 -8.72 19.01 -0.54
CA THR A 36 -8.96 19.68 0.76
C THR A 36 -7.79 20.53 1.23
N SER A 37 -6.76 20.71 0.39
CA SER A 37 -5.63 21.58 0.68
C SER A 37 -6.08 23.04 0.80
N VAL A 38 -5.43 23.76 1.71
CA VAL A 38 -5.69 25.17 1.98
C VAL A 38 -4.45 26.02 1.66
N PRO A 39 -4.61 27.31 1.33
CA PRO A 39 -3.49 28.21 1.17
C PRO A 39 -2.62 28.27 2.43
N TYR A 40 -1.32 28.04 2.27
CA TYR A 40 -0.32 28.05 3.32
C TYR A 40 0.98 28.64 2.78
N HIS A 41 1.35 29.85 3.23
CA HIS A 41 2.56 30.57 2.79
C HIS A 41 2.75 30.68 1.26
N GLY A 42 1.65 30.86 0.50
CA GLY A 42 1.70 31.00 -0.96
C GLY A 42 1.70 29.68 -1.73
N LEU A 43 1.61 28.55 -1.03
CA LEU A 43 1.39 27.20 -1.57
C LEU A 43 0.00 26.71 -1.17
N TYR A 44 -0.47 25.61 -1.76
CA TYR A 44 -1.60 24.85 -1.21
C TYR A 44 -1.03 23.68 -0.43
N ALA A 45 -1.46 23.48 0.82
CA ALA A 45 -1.03 22.39 1.66
C ALA A 45 -2.24 21.65 2.29
N GLY A 46 -2.15 20.33 2.37
CA GLY A 46 -3.17 19.37 2.74
C GLY A 46 -3.23 18.23 1.72
N TYR A 47 -4.36 17.53 1.66
CA TYR A 47 -4.59 16.50 0.66
C TYR A 47 -4.97 17.10 -0.68
N TYR A 48 -4.36 16.58 -1.75
CA TYR A 48 -4.72 16.85 -3.13
C TYR A 48 -5.62 15.76 -3.67
N ASP A 49 -6.49 16.13 -4.60
CA ASP A 49 -7.31 15.18 -5.34
C ASP A 49 -6.52 14.70 -6.56
N VAL A 50 -6.43 13.38 -6.71
CA VAL A 50 -5.60 12.67 -7.70
C VAL A 50 -6.32 11.40 -8.08
N THR A 51 -6.25 11.00 -9.34
CA THR A 51 -6.77 9.71 -9.78
C THR A 51 -5.62 8.72 -9.94
N ILE A 52 -5.76 7.54 -9.33
CA ILE A 52 -4.87 6.39 -9.53
C ILE A 52 -5.62 5.38 -10.37
N ASP A 53 -5.11 5.08 -11.58
CA ASP A 53 -5.76 4.18 -12.53
C ASP A 53 -7.24 4.51 -12.80
N GLY A 54 -7.59 5.80 -12.71
CA GLY A 54 -8.94 6.33 -12.91
C GLY A 54 -9.80 6.45 -11.65
N GLU A 55 -9.35 5.93 -10.51
CA GLU A 55 -10.06 6.01 -9.23
C GLU A 55 -9.61 7.24 -8.43
N LEU A 56 -10.57 8.07 -8.00
CA LEU A 56 -10.28 9.31 -7.26
C LEU A 56 -9.85 9.01 -5.82
N GLU A 57 -8.68 9.52 -5.45
CA GLU A 57 -8.10 9.42 -4.12
C GLU A 57 -7.58 10.77 -3.62
N ARG A 58 -7.29 10.82 -2.32
CA ARG A 58 -6.70 11.97 -1.64
C ARG A 58 -5.34 11.62 -1.10
N LEU A 59 -4.31 12.27 -1.64
CA LEU A 59 -2.91 11.98 -1.36
C LEU A 59 -2.17 13.24 -0.91
N LEU A 60 -1.02 13.06 -0.29
CA LEU A 60 -0.17 14.15 0.16
C LEU A 60 1.05 14.28 -0.75
N CYS A 61 1.40 15.49 -1.16
CA CYS A 61 2.73 15.74 -1.74
C CYS A 61 3.78 15.71 -0.64
N ASP A 62 4.87 14.99 -0.86
CA ASP A 62 5.95 14.86 0.12
C ASP A 62 6.97 16.01 0.09
N ASP A 63 6.94 16.86 -0.94
CA ASP A 63 7.72 18.10 -1.03
C ASP A 63 7.04 19.22 -1.84
N VAL A 64 7.79 20.30 -2.07
CA VAL A 64 7.39 21.49 -2.84
C VAL A 64 8.19 21.69 -4.13
N ALA A 65 9.05 20.73 -4.51
CA ALA A 65 10.01 20.92 -5.60
C ALA A 65 9.39 20.77 -7.00
N HIS A 66 8.28 20.03 -7.10
CA HIS A 66 7.55 19.89 -8.35
C HIS A 66 6.27 20.72 -8.33
N THR A 67 6.15 21.59 -9.33
CA THR A 67 4.87 22.23 -9.64
C THR A 67 4.08 21.29 -10.54
N ILE A 68 2.85 20.98 -10.14
CA ILE A 68 1.91 20.16 -10.90
C ILE A 68 0.62 20.96 -11.14
N TYR A 69 -0.01 20.73 -12.29
CA TYR A 69 -1.24 21.39 -12.71
C TYR A 69 -2.34 20.35 -12.97
N PRO A 70 -3.63 20.70 -12.79
CA PRO A 70 -4.73 19.80 -13.12
C PRO A 70 -4.62 19.25 -14.55
N GLY A 71 -4.71 17.92 -14.69
CA GLY A 71 -4.53 17.18 -15.94
C GLY A 71 -3.10 16.65 -16.18
N ASP A 72 -2.11 17.07 -15.39
CA ASP A 72 -0.78 16.47 -15.41
C ASP A 72 -0.86 15.00 -14.97
N ASN A 73 -0.16 14.13 -15.69
CA ASN A 73 -0.15 12.70 -15.45
C ASN A 73 1.26 12.12 -15.52
N TRP A 74 1.52 11.09 -14.72
CA TRP A 74 2.79 10.38 -14.69
C TRP A 74 2.58 8.93 -14.22
N GLN A 75 3.61 8.12 -14.42
CA GLN A 75 3.64 6.75 -13.91
C GLN A 75 4.37 6.73 -12.55
N ALA A 76 3.87 5.95 -11.60
CA ALA A 76 4.49 5.81 -10.28
C ALA A 76 4.68 4.33 -9.92
N GLN A 77 5.77 4.05 -9.21
CA GLN A 77 5.96 2.80 -8.50
C GLN A 77 5.49 2.96 -7.06
N GLU A 78 4.73 2.00 -6.57
CA GLU A 78 4.31 1.96 -5.17
C GLU A 78 5.36 1.22 -4.32
N PHE A 79 5.79 1.84 -3.22
CA PHE A 79 6.68 1.26 -2.23
C PHE A 79 6.00 1.15 -0.86
N THR A 80 6.10 -0.04 -0.28
CA THR A 80 5.71 -0.32 1.10
C THR A 80 6.86 -0.05 2.07
N PHE A 81 6.58 -0.11 3.38
CA PHE A 81 7.63 -0.02 4.40
C PHE A 81 8.72 -1.07 4.21
N SER A 82 8.30 -2.30 3.92
CA SER A 82 9.21 -3.41 3.64
C SER A 82 10.09 -3.13 2.42
N ASP A 83 9.53 -2.56 1.34
CA ASP A 83 10.32 -2.23 0.15
C ASP A 83 11.41 -1.21 0.48
N MET A 84 11.05 -0.15 1.21
CA MET A 84 12.00 0.89 1.63
C MET A 84 13.06 0.35 2.60
N GLN A 85 12.69 -0.55 3.51
CA GLN A 85 13.65 -1.25 4.38
C GLN A 85 14.62 -2.13 3.58
N ASN A 86 14.16 -2.73 2.50
CA ASN A 86 14.95 -3.57 1.61
C ASN A 86 15.73 -2.77 0.56
N GLY A 87 15.76 -1.44 0.67
CA GLY A 87 16.60 -0.56 -0.15
C GLY A 87 15.93 -0.06 -1.43
N ALA A 88 14.60 -0.12 -1.54
CA ALA A 88 13.90 0.68 -2.53
C ALA A 88 14.24 2.16 -2.36
N ILE A 89 14.37 2.87 -3.48
CA ILE A 89 14.79 4.27 -3.51
C ILE A 89 13.58 5.09 -3.95
N GLY A 90 12.95 5.76 -2.99
CA GLY A 90 12.01 6.84 -3.27
C GLY A 90 12.72 8.10 -3.77
N LYS A 91 12.01 9.21 -3.85
CA LYS A 91 12.60 10.52 -4.21
C LYS A 91 13.67 10.97 -3.20
N PHE A 92 13.48 10.63 -1.93
CA PHE A 92 14.39 10.97 -0.85
C PHE A 92 15.17 9.75 -0.37
N THR A 93 16.42 9.95 0.03
CA THR A 93 17.23 8.89 0.64
C THR A 93 17.08 8.92 2.16
N GLY A 94 16.93 7.74 2.76
CA GLY A 94 16.91 7.54 4.21
C GLY A 94 15.52 7.13 4.72
N LEU A 95 15.43 5.91 5.25
CA LEU A 95 14.20 5.37 5.84
C LEU A 95 13.66 6.28 6.96
N GLU A 96 14.57 6.87 7.74
CA GLU A 96 14.27 7.84 8.80
C GLU A 96 13.27 8.91 8.33
N LYS A 97 13.53 9.58 7.21
CA LYS A 97 12.66 10.65 6.71
C LYS A 97 11.24 10.17 6.44
N TYR A 98 11.11 9.01 5.80
CA TYR A 98 9.81 8.39 5.55
C TYR A 98 9.14 7.92 6.84
N SER A 99 9.90 7.47 7.83
CA SER A 99 9.36 7.10 9.14
C SER A 99 8.83 8.31 9.92
N GLN A 100 9.57 9.40 9.97
CA GLN A 100 9.15 10.67 10.58
C GLN A 100 7.93 11.26 9.85
N ALA A 101 7.95 11.27 8.52
CA ALA A 101 6.83 11.72 7.70
C ALA A 101 5.59 10.81 7.86
N GLY A 102 5.79 9.49 7.90
CA GLY A 102 4.74 8.50 8.08
C GLY A 102 4.04 8.64 9.44
N TRP A 103 4.78 8.94 10.50
CA TRP A 103 4.20 9.22 11.81
C TRP A 103 3.29 10.46 11.79
N LEU A 104 3.73 11.56 11.16
CA LEU A 104 2.89 12.75 10.98
C LEU A 104 1.68 12.43 10.10
N PHE A 105 1.92 11.82 8.94
CA PHE A 105 0.88 11.52 7.97
C PHE A 105 -0.24 10.63 8.55
N GLY A 106 0.10 9.65 9.38
CA GLY A 106 -0.89 8.80 10.06
C GLY A 106 -1.86 9.53 10.99
N GLN A 107 -1.50 10.72 11.47
CA GLN A 107 -2.35 11.53 12.34
C GLN A 107 -3.28 12.48 11.55
N MET A 108 -2.91 12.82 10.31
CA MET A 108 -3.61 13.80 9.48
C MET A 108 -5.11 13.53 9.24
N PRO A 109 -5.60 12.28 9.06
CA PRO A 109 -7.02 12.01 8.81
C PRO A 109 -7.96 12.51 9.91
N SER A 110 -7.47 12.63 11.15
CA SER A 110 -8.24 13.11 12.31
C SER A 110 -8.20 14.63 12.50
N MET A 111 -7.41 15.33 11.68
CA MET A 111 -7.14 16.75 11.83
C MET A 111 -7.99 17.61 10.89
N ILE A 112 -8.21 18.86 11.26
CA ILE A 112 -8.83 19.86 10.39
C ILE A 112 -7.87 20.31 9.27
N PRO A 113 -8.35 20.84 8.13
CA PRO A 113 -7.50 21.16 6.98
C PRO A 113 -6.31 22.09 7.26
N LEU A 114 -6.49 23.10 8.14
CA LEU A 114 -5.37 23.99 8.51
C LEU A 114 -4.26 23.25 9.26
N VAL A 115 -4.63 22.33 10.15
CA VAL A 115 -3.66 21.52 10.90
C VAL A 115 -2.99 20.52 9.97
N GLN A 116 -3.73 19.94 9.01
CA GLN A 116 -3.16 19.12 7.95
C GLN A 116 -2.11 19.88 7.12
N ALA A 117 -2.39 21.14 6.75
CA ALA A 117 -1.43 22.00 6.05
C ALA A 117 -0.15 22.23 6.86
N GLN A 118 -0.28 22.48 8.17
CA GLN A 118 0.86 22.68 9.07
C GLN A 118 1.69 21.40 9.24
N MET A 119 1.04 20.24 9.32
CA MET A 119 1.72 18.94 9.34
C MET A 119 2.44 18.65 8.02
N GLN A 120 1.83 18.99 6.88
CA GLN A 120 2.50 18.84 5.60
C GLN A 120 3.70 19.76 5.46
N ALA A 121 3.63 21.00 5.96
CA ALA A 121 4.79 21.89 5.96
C ALA A 121 5.97 21.31 6.77
N ALA A 122 5.69 20.65 7.89
CA ALA A 122 6.69 19.88 8.63
C ALA A 122 7.26 18.72 7.79
N ILE A 123 6.39 17.95 7.11
CA ILE A 123 6.81 16.87 6.20
C ILE A 123 7.70 17.40 5.08
N TRP A 124 7.32 18.48 4.41
CA TRP A 124 8.14 19.13 3.37
C TRP A 124 9.51 19.54 3.88
N THR A 125 9.60 20.00 5.13
CA THR A 125 10.87 20.38 5.76
C THR A 125 11.73 19.15 6.09
N ILE A 126 11.14 18.04 6.53
CA ILE A 126 11.84 16.76 6.76
C ILE A 126 12.40 16.20 5.45
N MET A 127 11.56 16.17 4.41
CA MET A 127 11.90 15.58 3.12
C MET A 127 12.91 16.45 2.38
N ALA A 128 12.61 17.74 2.21
CA ALA A 128 13.37 18.71 1.45
C ALA A 128 13.77 19.93 2.31
N PRO A 129 14.69 19.80 3.28
CA PRO A 129 15.05 20.88 4.21
C PRO A 129 15.60 22.13 3.51
N SER A 130 16.20 21.99 2.33
CA SER A 130 16.70 23.10 1.52
C SER A 130 15.60 23.90 0.80
N ALA A 131 14.35 23.44 0.81
CA ALA A 131 13.24 24.14 0.16
C ALA A 131 12.82 25.41 0.90
N GLY A 132 13.16 25.54 2.19
CA GLY A 132 12.94 26.76 2.97
C GLY A 132 11.47 27.10 3.18
N VAL A 133 10.59 26.08 3.27
CA VAL A 133 9.18 26.29 3.60
C VAL A 133 9.07 26.94 4.98
N PRO A 134 8.40 28.11 5.12
CA PRO A 134 8.20 28.70 6.43
C PRO A 134 7.36 27.80 7.34
N LEU A 135 7.82 27.61 8.58
CA LEU A 135 7.08 26.93 9.63
C LEU A 135 6.48 27.96 10.58
N ASP A 136 5.16 27.93 10.75
CA ASP A 136 4.52 28.63 11.87
C ASP A 136 4.66 27.84 13.19
N GLY A 137 4.15 28.41 14.28
CA GLY A 137 4.35 27.82 15.62
C GLY A 137 3.80 26.40 15.80
N LEU A 138 2.77 25.97 15.05
CA LEU A 138 2.30 24.58 15.16
C LEU A 138 3.05 23.66 14.20
N ALA A 139 3.33 24.12 12.97
CA ALA A 139 4.14 23.38 12.01
C ALA A 139 5.56 23.11 12.56
N GLU A 140 6.18 24.09 13.22
CA GLU A 140 7.47 23.93 13.88
C GLU A 140 7.42 22.86 14.98
N ARG A 141 6.34 22.83 15.76
CA ARG A 141 6.16 21.79 16.80
C ARG A 141 6.03 20.39 16.21
N PHE A 142 5.29 20.23 15.11
CA PHE A 142 5.20 18.95 14.42
C PHE A 142 6.55 18.51 13.87
N PHE A 143 7.30 19.43 13.25
CA PHE A 143 8.65 19.17 12.78
C PHE A 143 9.58 18.70 13.90
N LEU A 144 9.63 19.44 15.01
CA LEU A 144 10.48 19.11 16.15
C LEU A 144 10.09 17.78 16.81
N GLN A 145 8.80 17.47 16.90
CA GLN A 145 8.34 16.18 17.45
C GLN A 145 8.67 15.00 16.54
N ALA A 146 8.50 15.17 15.22
CA ALA A 146 8.81 14.12 14.27
C ALA A 146 10.34 13.85 14.22
N THR A 147 11.17 14.87 14.42
CA THR A 147 12.64 14.79 14.26
C THR A 147 13.42 14.68 15.58
N ASP A 148 12.77 14.40 16.71
CA ASP A 148 13.42 14.25 18.02
C ASP A 148 14.19 12.93 18.21
N GLY A 149 14.20 12.07 17.19
CA GLY A 149 14.82 10.75 17.19
C GLY A 149 13.90 9.61 17.64
N SER A 150 12.71 9.90 18.18
CA SER A 150 11.77 8.85 18.62
C SER A 150 10.98 8.19 17.48
N HIS A 151 10.96 8.83 16.31
CA HIS A 151 10.19 8.38 15.14
C HIS A 151 11.07 7.94 13.95
N ASP A 152 12.40 7.90 14.11
CA ASP A 152 13.36 7.55 13.06
C ASP A 152 13.18 6.11 12.53
N SER A 153 12.57 5.24 13.34
CA SER A 153 12.25 3.87 12.99
C SER A 153 10.76 3.55 13.10
N PHE A 154 9.90 4.58 13.00
CA PHE A 154 8.45 4.38 13.02
C PHE A 154 8.04 3.44 11.88
N ASP A 155 7.31 2.37 12.23
CA ASP A 155 6.77 1.40 11.28
C ASP A 155 5.44 1.92 10.72
N TRP A 156 5.48 2.33 9.46
CA TRP A 156 4.34 2.88 8.74
C TRP A 156 3.65 1.86 7.82
N SER A 157 3.89 0.57 7.99
CA SER A 157 3.29 -0.52 7.17
C SER A 157 1.76 -0.47 7.12
N ASN A 158 1.11 0.04 8.17
CA ASN A 158 -0.35 0.18 8.28
C ASN A 158 -0.81 1.64 8.20
N THR A 159 0.07 2.54 7.76
CA THR A 159 -0.19 3.97 7.70
C THR A 159 -0.16 4.48 6.28
N MET A 160 0.86 4.10 5.50
CA MET A 160 1.04 4.62 4.15
C MET A 160 1.79 3.71 3.19
N THR A 161 1.63 4.01 1.91
CA THR A 161 2.55 3.64 0.83
C THR A 161 3.11 4.91 0.18
N VAL A 162 4.29 4.78 -0.44
CA VAL A 162 4.96 5.88 -1.15
C VAL A 162 4.81 5.65 -2.65
N LEU A 163 4.24 6.61 -3.37
CA LEU A 163 4.08 6.56 -4.82
C LEU A 163 5.18 7.39 -5.47
N THR A 164 6.26 6.72 -5.85
CA THR A 164 7.46 7.36 -6.42
C THR A 164 7.36 7.42 -7.95
N PRO A 165 7.51 8.60 -8.58
CA PRO A 165 7.49 8.73 -10.03
C PRO A 165 8.53 7.84 -10.72
N SER A 166 8.14 7.18 -11.81
CA SER A 166 9.00 6.32 -12.62
C SER A 166 8.88 6.71 -14.10
N PRO A 167 9.95 7.27 -14.71
CA PRO A 167 11.27 7.51 -14.14
C PRO A 167 11.28 8.60 -13.05
N LEU A 168 12.27 8.55 -12.14
CA LEU A 168 12.42 9.56 -11.07
C LEU A 168 12.45 10.98 -11.65
N GLY A 169 11.73 11.89 -11.00
CA GLY A 169 11.61 13.30 -11.43
C GLY A 169 10.63 13.55 -12.58
N SER A 170 9.94 12.52 -13.08
CA SER A 170 8.89 12.69 -14.11
C SER A 170 7.58 13.28 -13.59
N GLY A 171 7.40 13.34 -12.27
CA GLY A 171 6.18 13.81 -11.63
C GLY A 171 6.40 14.04 -10.14
N GLN A 172 5.30 14.16 -9.39
CA GLN A 172 5.36 14.38 -7.95
C GLN A 172 5.30 13.07 -7.16
N GLU A 173 6.11 12.97 -6.11
CA GLU A 173 6.01 11.85 -5.17
C GLU A 173 4.87 12.10 -4.18
N LEU A 174 4.07 11.06 -3.96
CA LEU A 174 2.82 11.15 -3.22
C LEU A 174 2.81 10.12 -2.09
N LEU A 175 2.34 10.54 -0.91
CA LEU A 175 2.06 9.65 0.21
C LEU A 175 0.58 9.26 0.17
N ARG A 176 0.32 7.95 0.20
CA ARG A 176 -1.01 7.35 0.13
C ARG A 176 -1.32 6.63 1.42
N HIS A 177 -2.51 6.81 1.98
CA HIS A 177 -2.93 5.98 3.10
C HIS A 177 -3.11 4.54 2.66
N THR A 178 -2.55 3.60 3.43
CA THR A 178 -2.86 2.19 3.25
C THR A 178 -4.34 1.99 3.59
N THR A 179 -5.16 1.73 2.58
CA THR A 179 -6.47 1.14 2.83
C THR A 179 -6.24 -0.31 3.26
N PRO A 180 -6.98 -0.85 4.23
CA PRO A 180 -6.86 -2.27 4.57
C PRO A 180 -7.14 -3.08 3.29
N VAL A 181 -6.11 -3.72 2.74
CA VAL A 181 -6.28 -4.61 1.59
C VAL A 181 -7.19 -5.74 2.07
N PRO A 182 -8.39 -5.93 1.49
CA PRO A 182 -9.17 -7.12 1.77
C PRO A 182 -8.29 -8.30 1.38
N GLU A 183 -7.94 -9.16 2.34
CA GLU A 183 -7.13 -10.32 2.03
C GLU A 183 -7.75 -11.06 0.84
N PRO A 184 -6.97 -11.37 -0.21
CA PRO A 184 -7.52 -11.97 -1.41
C PRO A 184 -8.31 -13.21 -1.00
N SER A 185 -9.52 -13.31 -1.55
CA SER A 185 -10.47 -14.43 -1.38
C SER A 185 -9.87 -15.80 -1.70
N ALA A 186 -8.61 -15.87 -2.11
CA ALA A 186 -7.78 -17.06 -2.15
C ALA A 186 -7.84 -17.90 -0.86
N PHE A 187 -7.81 -17.33 0.35
CA PHE A 187 -7.94 -18.15 1.57
C PHE A 187 -9.32 -18.80 1.69
N ILE A 188 -10.38 -18.08 1.31
CA ILE A 188 -11.75 -18.60 1.28
C ILE A 188 -11.88 -19.64 0.16
N LEU A 189 -11.25 -19.44 -0.99
CA LEU A 189 -11.27 -20.36 -2.12
C LEU A 189 -10.47 -21.64 -1.82
N PHE A 190 -9.29 -21.53 -1.21
CA PHE A 190 -8.50 -22.67 -0.74
C PHE A 190 -9.22 -23.42 0.38
N GLY A 191 -9.77 -22.71 1.36
CA GLY A 191 -10.53 -23.31 2.46
C GLY A 191 -11.80 -24.02 1.99
N SER A 192 -12.57 -23.39 1.11
CA SER A 192 -13.78 -24.00 0.53
C SER A 192 -13.45 -25.17 -0.40
N GLY A 193 -12.39 -25.07 -1.19
CA GLY A 193 -11.91 -26.15 -2.06
C GLY A 193 -11.52 -27.41 -1.25
N LEU A 194 -10.74 -27.25 -0.18
CA LEU A 194 -10.38 -28.35 0.72
C LEU A 194 -11.61 -28.93 1.46
N GLY A 195 -12.55 -28.06 1.85
CA GLY A 195 -13.82 -28.47 2.45
C GLY A 195 -14.64 -29.40 1.55
N VAL A 196 -14.79 -29.06 0.26
CA VAL A 196 -15.54 -29.90 -0.70
C VAL A 196 -14.84 -31.24 -0.93
N ILE A 197 -13.51 -31.26 -1.01
CA ILE A 197 -12.74 -32.49 -1.20
C ILE A 197 -12.91 -33.44 -0.01
N THR A 198 -12.82 -32.94 1.22
CA THR A 198 -12.99 -33.76 2.42
C THR A 198 -14.43 -34.29 2.56
N MET A 199 -15.42 -33.46 2.24
CA MET A 199 -16.84 -33.84 2.30
C MET A 199 -17.19 -34.92 1.27
N THR A 200 -16.67 -34.82 0.04
CA THR A 200 -16.88 -35.82 -1.02
C THR A 200 -16.20 -37.15 -0.69
N MET A 201 -14.99 -37.13 -0.11
CA MET A 201 -14.30 -38.34 0.36
C MET A 201 -15.06 -39.02 1.51
N ALA A 202 -15.56 -38.26 2.48
CA ALA A 202 -16.35 -38.79 3.60
C ALA A 202 -17.67 -39.41 3.12
N TRP A 203 -18.35 -38.77 2.18
CA TRP A 203 -19.62 -39.26 1.65
C TRP A 203 -19.47 -40.57 0.86
N LYS A 204 -18.41 -40.69 0.06
CA LYS A 204 -18.09 -41.93 -0.65
C LYS A 204 -17.85 -43.10 0.31
N ARG A 205 -17.05 -42.89 1.36
CA ARG A 205 -16.74 -43.90 2.38
C ARG A 205 -17.99 -44.35 3.15
N SER A 206 -18.91 -43.42 3.44
CA SER A 206 -20.18 -43.77 4.09
C SER A 206 -21.07 -44.65 3.22
N ARG A 207 -21.09 -44.44 1.90
CA ARG A 207 -21.87 -45.28 0.98
C ARG A 207 -21.31 -46.70 0.88
N GLU A 208 -19.99 -46.82 0.77
CA GLU A 208 -19.30 -48.12 0.74
C GLU A 208 -19.59 -48.95 2.01
N ASN A 209 -19.63 -48.31 3.19
CA ASN A 209 -19.98 -48.98 4.45
C ASN A 209 -21.45 -49.44 4.51
N ILE A 210 -22.38 -48.68 3.94
CA ILE A 210 -23.82 -49.04 3.91
C ILE A 210 -24.04 -50.23 2.98
N GLU A 211 -23.43 -50.22 1.80
CA GLU A 211 -23.53 -51.32 0.83
C GLU A 211 -22.93 -52.61 1.38
N ALA A 212 -21.82 -52.53 2.12
CA ALA A 212 -21.21 -53.69 2.80
C ALA A 212 -22.12 -54.30 3.90
N ASN A 213 -22.89 -53.47 4.61
CA ASN A 213 -23.79 -53.93 5.67
C ASN A 213 -25.11 -54.52 5.16
N MET A 214 -25.54 -54.17 3.95
CA MET A 214 -26.75 -54.76 3.33
C MET A 214 -26.47 -56.09 2.60
N ALA A 215 -25.20 -56.46 2.46
CA ALA A 215 -24.77 -57.70 1.81
C ALA A 215 -24.54 -58.88 2.79
N LEU A 216 -24.86 -58.68 4.08
CA LEU A 216 -24.85 -59.69 5.16
C LEU A 216 -26.28 -60.06 5.55
#